data_AF-A0A3D0ZC71-F1
#
_entry.id   AF-A0A3D0ZC71-F1
#
_cell.length_a   1.000
_cell.length_b   1.000
_cell.length_c   1.000
_cell.angle_alpha   90.00
_cell.angle_beta   90.00
_cell.angle_gamma   90.00
#
_symmetry.space_group_name_H-M   'P 1'
#
loop_
_entity.id
_entity.type
_entity.pdbx_description
1 polymer ?
#
loop_
_entity_poly.entity_id
_entity_poly.type
_entity_poly.pdbx_seq_one_letter_code
_entity_poly.pdbx_strand_id
1 'polypeptide(L)'
;MSDEKDYSASLSEALRLRKEWLENSELAKLKEELRVYQSAFTSLYNIFLKKKLISEDPYKQEVKIGELEVPETGSFVDAKRGEELSVRLSNFDNQLDFLVNFYQFSIDFLNLERIKRILGLVRYIDWSNLTPDATSPNTRAVAEITQLSKTGMDQIVLGVIGESLTNLPKATGAVIGILKHLTAYYKELYKLNVRTAITQNMSAADATSANIRKKIAASMPGQPFYQEFIDELIREDYSEQGSALRESVLKALKVADEKPKTVKAAVSFKSILIDGIRVIGSSPPTLSEIAVKIDENENLLQNQKKSLWEKILDAIRQMSNKEPEERVIEIALMDQAKGTQVRQKLNLTRFRIDLDKKIKTFSTMLAYGTTSTRYESMSEEQLVSLLEKAVRETQVLHRTLGALDEYFKAEAPKELRERIRGIKPELAALKNIFVRGNQLRHEYSAQKEEEEQMKRLGITPKA
;
A
#
# COMPACT_ATOMS: atom_id res chain seq x y z
N MET A 1 1.67 -48.65 18.60
CA MET A 1 0.61 -48.78 17.58
C MET A 1 -0.73 -48.14 17.97
N SER A 2 -1.30 -48.34 19.18
CA SER A 2 -2.52 -47.57 19.57
C SER A 2 -2.20 -46.10 19.86
N ASP A 3 -1.17 -45.85 20.68
CA ASP A 3 -0.71 -44.50 21.08
C ASP A 3 -0.29 -43.60 19.89
N GLU A 4 0.23 -44.21 18.81
CA GLU A 4 0.65 -43.52 17.58
C GLU A 4 -0.55 -43.14 16.68
N LYS A 5 -1.56 -44.01 16.63
CA LYS A 5 -2.83 -43.71 15.94
C LYS A 5 -3.61 -42.62 16.68
N ASP A 6 -3.59 -42.66 18.00
CA ASP A 6 -4.22 -41.66 18.86
C ASP A 6 -3.50 -40.29 18.75
N TYR A 7 -2.17 -40.29 18.66
CA TYR A 7 -1.40 -39.07 18.38
C TYR A 7 -1.69 -38.50 16.99
N SER A 8 -1.68 -39.34 15.94
CA SER A 8 -1.89 -38.86 14.56
C SER A 8 -3.28 -38.23 14.38
N ALA A 9 -4.31 -38.81 15.01
CA ALA A 9 -5.65 -38.22 15.06
C ALA A 9 -5.65 -36.87 15.80
N SER A 10 -5.01 -36.81 16.97
CA SER A 10 -4.92 -35.59 17.78
C SER A 10 -4.15 -34.47 17.05
N LEU A 11 -3.05 -34.83 16.37
CA LEU A 11 -2.24 -33.91 15.58
C LEU A 11 -3.03 -33.37 14.38
N SER A 12 -3.77 -34.23 13.68
CA SER A 12 -4.62 -33.83 12.56
C SER A 12 -5.68 -32.82 12.99
N GLU A 13 -6.35 -33.04 14.13
CA GLU A 13 -7.33 -32.09 14.64
C GLU A 13 -6.70 -30.78 15.12
N ALA A 14 -5.56 -30.85 15.83
CA ALA A 14 -4.83 -29.66 16.25
C ALA A 14 -4.37 -28.82 15.05
N LEU A 15 -3.92 -29.46 13.96
CA LEU A 15 -3.55 -28.78 12.72
C LEU A 15 -4.76 -28.18 12.00
N ARG A 16 -5.92 -28.85 12.02
CA ARG A 16 -7.16 -28.30 11.45
C ARG A 16 -7.55 -27.00 12.16
N LEU A 17 -7.60 -27.02 13.50
CA LEU A 17 -7.88 -25.83 14.31
C LEU A 17 -6.83 -24.73 14.10
N ARG A 18 -5.55 -25.11 14.02
CA ARG A 18 -4.46 -24.16 13.76
C ARG A 18 -4.58 -23.51 12.38
N LYS A 19 -4.98 -24.27 11.36
CA LYS A 19 -5.24 -23.77 10.00
C LYS A 19 -6.32 -22.68 10.03
N GLU A 20 -7.46 -22.98 10.67
CA GLU A 20 -8.58 -22.03 10.79
C GLU A 20 -8.15 -20.75 11.51
N TRP A 21 -7.39 -20.87 12.60
CA TRP A 21 -6.88 -19.71 13.32
C TRP A 21 -5.88 -18.88 12.49
N LEU A 22 -4.97 -19.52 11.74
CA LEU A 22 -4.03 -18.81 10.88
C LEU A 22 -4.76 -18.04 9.77
N GLU A 23 -5.73 -18.67 9.11
CA GLU A 23 -6.58 -18.03 8.08
C GLU A 23 -7.34 -16.83 8.63
N ASN A 24 -8.04 -17.01 9.74
CA ASN A 24 -8.96 -15.99 10.26
C ASN A 24 -8.27 -14.87 11.04
N SER A 25 -7.09 -15.11 11.59
CA SER A 25 -6.38 -14.13 12.43
C SER A 25 -5.06 -13.64 11.83
N GLU A 26 -4.13 -14.55 11.57
CA GLU A 26 -2.74 -14.15 11.30
C GLU A 26 -2.51 -13.72 9.85
N LEU A 27 -3.19 -14.31 8.86
CA LEU A 27 -2.99 -13.95 7.45
C LEU A 27 -3.51 -12.57 7.10
N ALA A 28 -4.67 -12.18 7.64
CA ALA A 28 -5.17 -10.80 7.50
C ALA A 28 -4.18 -9.80 8.11
N LYS A 29 -3.66 -10.11 9.31
CA LYS A 29 -2.65 -9.28 9.97
C LYS A 29 -1.35 -9.22 9.17
N LEU A 30 -0.90 -10.33 8.60
CA LEU A 30 0.31 -10.38 7.76
C LEU A 30 0.19 -9.41 6.58
N LYS A 31 -0.96 -9.40 5.89
CA LYS A 31 -1.20 -8.49 4.77
C LYS A 31 -1.17 -7.01 5.20
N GLU A 32 -1.77 -6.69 6.34
CA GLU A 32 -1.76 -5.32 6.88
C GLU A 32 -0.35 -4.86 7.29
N GLU A 33 0.42 -5.71 7.96
CA GLU A 33 1.81 -5.37 8.35
C GLU A 33 2.71 -5.20 7.11
N LEU A 34 2.49 -5.98 6.04
CA LEU A 34 3.19 -5.82 4.77
C LEU A 34 2.80 -4.52 4.03
N ARG A 35 1.54 -4.08 4.12
CA ARG A 35 1.10 -2.77 3.62
C ARG A 35 1.78 -1.62 4.36
N VAL A 36 1.87 -1.71 5.68
CA VAL A 36 2.60 -0.73 6.51
C VAL A 36 4.08 -0.70 6.12
N TYR A 37 4.70 -1.87 5.95
CA TYR A 37 6.09 -1.98 5.50
C TYR A 37 6.30 -1.33 4.14
N GLN A 38 5.48 -1.67 3.13
CA GLN A 38 5.56 -1.11 1.78
C GLN A 38 5.41 0.42 1.82
N SER A 39 4.35 0.92 2.45
CA SER A 39 4.07 2.37 2.49
C SER A 39 5.22 3.16 3.13
N ALA A 40 5.79 2.66 4.23
CA ALA A 40 6.94 3.28 4.89
C ALA A 40 8.18 3.25 3.99
N PHE A 41 8.43 2.14 3.30
CA PHE A 41 9.54 2.04 2.35
C PHE A 41 9.36 2.98 1.15
N THR A 42 8.21 2.95 0.48
CA THR A 42 7.91 3.81 -0.68
C THR A 42 8.01 5.29 -0.32
N SER A 43 7.63 5.67 0.91
CA SER A 43 7.83 7.04 1.42
C SER A 43 9.31 7.42 1.45
N LEU A 44 10.19 6.57 2.00
CA LEU A 44 11.64 6.81 1.99
C LEU A 44 12.21 6.83 0.57
N TYR A 45 11.81 5.88 -0.26
CA TYR A 45 12.23 5.77 -1.66
C TYR A 45 11.95 7.06 -2.45
N ASN A 46 10.72 7.59 -2.33
CA ASN A 46 10.32 8.84 -2.98
C ASN A 46 11.12 10.06 -2.48
N ILE A 47 11.48 10.08 -1.19
CA ILE A 47 12.34 11.12 -0.63
C ILE A 47 13.76 11.03 -1.22
N PHE A 48 14.30 9.82 -1.36
CA PHE A 48 15.62 9.60 -1.97
C PHE A 48 15.64 10.06 -3.43
N LEU A 49 14.59 9.78 -4.20
CA LEU A 49 14.43 10.29 -5.58
C LEU A 49 14.36 11.81 -5.62
N LYS A 50 13.52 12.42 -4.77
CA LYS A 50 13.36 13.89 -4.71
C LYS A 50 14.68 14.60 -4.38
N LYS A 51 15.52 13.98 -3.55
CA LYS A 51 16.86 14.47 -3.18
C LYS A 51 17.95 14.10 -4.19
N LYS A 52 17.61 13.36 -5.25
CA LYS A 52 18.58 12.85 -6.24
C LYS A 52 19.69 12.00 -5.61
N LEU A 53 19.39 11.34 -4.49
CA LEU A 53 20.30 10.38 -3.85
C LEU A 53 20.29 9.03 -4.58
N ILE A 54 19.20 8.77 -5.28
CA ILE A 54 19.02 7.68 -6.24
C ILE A 54 18.37 8.26 -7.51
N SER A 55 18.51 7.53 -8.61
CA SER A 55 17.90 7.88 -9.90
C SER A 55 16.64 7.07 -10.15
N GLU A 56 15.71 7.65 -10.91
CA GLU A 56 14.54 6.90 -11.37
C GLU A 56 14.96 5.83 -12.37
N ASP A 57 14.43 4.63 -12.20
CA ASP A 57 14.66 3.51 -13.12
C ASP A 57 13.72 3.63 -14.32
N PRO A 58 14.25 3.86 -15.54
CA PRO A 58 13.42 4.07 -16.73
C PRO A 58 12.60 2.83 -17.11
N TYR A 59 12.99 1.65 -16.64
CA TYR A 59 12.30 0.38 -16.96
C TYR A 59 11.31 -0.04 -15.88
N LYS A 60 11.14 0.75 -14.80
CA LYS A 60 10.31 0.40 -13.64
C LYS A 60 8.89 -0.06 -14.03
N GLN A 61 8.27 0.60 -15.01
CA GLN A 61 6.90 0.31 -15.44
C GLN A 61 6.79 -0.89 -16.40
N GLU A 62 7.90 -1.35 -16.96
CA GLU A 62 7.93 -2.46 -17.94
C GLU A 62 8.18 -3.83 -17.28
N VAL A 63 8.56 -3.84 -16.00
CA VAL A 63 8.86 -5.06 -15.25
C VAL A 63 7.58 -5.86 -15.01
N LYS A 64 7.52 -7.06 -15.58
CA LYS A 64 6.46 -8.05 -15.29
C LYS A 64 6.93 -9.01 -14.22
N ILE A 65 6.29 -8.96 -13.05
CA ILE A 65 6.58 -9.86 -11.93
C ILE A 65 5.55 -10.99 -11.94
N GLY A 66 6.03 -12.24 -12.04
CA GLY A 66 5.18 -13.43 -11.96
C GLY A 66 5.23 -14.14 -10.59
N GLU A 67 6.33 -13.98 -9.86
CA GLU A 67 6.57 -14.58 -8.54
C GLU A 67 7.55 -13.68 -7.76
N LEU A 68 7.54 -13.77 -6.43
CA LEU A 68 8.36 -12.92 -5.57
C LEU A 68 9.84 -13.27 -5.68
N GLU A 69 10.69 -12.26 -5.85
CA GLU A 69 12.14 -12.44 -5.87
C GLU A 69 12.83 -11.45 -4.95
N VAL A 70 13.88 -11.90 -4.26
CA VAL A 70 14.72 -11.02 -3.46
C VAL A 70 15.71 -10.34 -4.42
N PRO A 71 15.76 -8.99 -4.47
CA PRO A 71 16.71 -8.30 -5.33
C PRO A 71 18.17 -8.61 -5.00
N GLU A 72 19.10 -8.18 -5.85
CA GLU A 72 20.55 -8.42 -5.71
C GLU A 72 21.10 -7.93 -4.36
N THR A 73 21.93 -8.76 -3.72
CA THR A 73 22.50 -8.50 -2.38
C THR A 73 24.02 -8.48 -2.35
N GLY A 74 24.68 -8.78 -3.47
CA GLY A 74 26.13 -8.77 -3.59
C GLY A 74 26.75 -7.38 -3.34
N SER A 75 28.07 -7.34 -3.18
CA SER A 75 28.82 -6.10 -3.05
C SER A 75 28.62 -5.19 -4.27
N PHE A 76 28.73 -3.88 -4.05
CA PHE A 76 28.68 -2.89 -5.13
C PHE A 76 30.01 -2.80 -5.84
N VAL A 77 29.98 -2.46 -7.13
CA VAL A 77 31.18 -1.96 -7.81
C VAL A 77 31.30 -0.46 -7.52
N ASP A 78 32.40 -0.01 -6.90
CA ASP A 78 32.55 1.35 -6.37
C ASP A 78 32.19 2.46 -7.38
N ALA A 79 32.58 2.29 -8.65
CA ALA A 79 32.30 3.25 -9.73
C ALA A 79 30.82 3.35 -10.12
N LYS A 80 30.02 2.30 -9.86
CA LYS A 80 28.59 2.19 -10.26
C LYS A 80 27.63 2.09 -9.07
N ARG A 81 28.14 2.24 -7.85
CA ARG A 81 27.39 2.04 -6.60
C ARG A 81 26.03 2.77 -6.59
N GLY A 82 25.99 4.03 -7.03
CA GLY A 82 24.75 4.82 -7.06
C GLY A 82 23.71 4.30 -8.06
N GLU A 83 24.16 3.88 -9.24
CA GLU A 83 23.30 3.29 -10.28
C GLU A 83 22.76 1.93 -9.84
N GLU A 84 23.65 1.04 -9.36
CA GLU A 84 23.28 -0.29 -8.86
C GLU A 84 22.30 -0.19 -7.67
N LEU A 85 22.53 0.72 -6.74
CA LEU A 85 21.61 0.96 -5.62
C LEU A 85 20.25 1.45 -6.09
N SER A 86 20.22 2.36 -7.08
CA SER A 86 18.96 2.90 -7.63
C SER A 86 18.11 1.78 -8.24
N VAL A 87 18.71 0.93 -9.07
CA VAL A 87 18.05 -0.24 -9.68
C VAL A 87 17.60 -1.23 -8.61
N ARG A 88 18.45 -1.53 -7.62
CA ARG A 88 18.12 -2.45 -6.51
C ARG A 88 16.92 -1.97 -5.69
N LEU A 89 16.85 -0.68 -5.36
CA LEU A 89 15.72 -0.12 -4.60
C LEU A 89 14.45 -0.02 -5.44
N SER A 90 14.57 0.29 -6.74
CA SER A 90 13.46 0.24 -7.69
C SER A 90 12.85 -1.17 -7.77
N ASN A 91 13.70 -2.18 -7.96
CA ASN A 91 13.28 -3.58 -7.97
C ASN A 91 12.65 -4.00 -6.64
N PHE A 92 13.22 -3.57 -5.52
CA PHE A 92 12.67 -3.85 -4.20
C PHE A 92 11.27 -3.24 -4.02
N ASP A 93 11.06 -1.97 -4.42
CA ASP A 93 9.75 -1.31 -4.39
C ASP A 93 8.72 -2.07 -5.24
N ASN A 94 9.09 -2.49 -6.45
CA ASN A 94 8.22 -3.27 -7.33
C ASN A 94 7.83 -4.64 -6.73
N GLN A 95 8.76 -5.32 -6.07
CA GLN A 95 8.50 -6.60 -5.40
C GLN A 95 7.55 -6.44 -4.21
N LEU A 96 7.69 -5.34 -3.44
CA LEU A 96 6.77 -5.03 -2.34
C LEU A 96 5.37 -4.66 -2.86
N ASP A 97 5.28 -3.92 -3.97
CA ASP A 97 4.01 -3.59 -4.61
C ASP A 97 3.29 -4.86 -5.12
N PHE A 98 4.04 -5.74 -5.79
CA PHE A 98 3.52 -7.03 -6.23
C PHE A 98 3.00 -7.86 -5.04
N LEU A 99 3.79 -7.96 -3.96
CA LEU A 99 3.44 -8.68 -2.74
C LEU A 99 2.13 -8.18 -2.11
N VAL A 100 1.92 -6.87 -2.06
CA VAL A 100 0.77 -6.30 -1.37
C VAL A 100 -0.50 -6.32 -2.23
N ASN A 101 -0.37 -6.06 -3.53
CA ASN A 101 -1.51 -5.81 -4.41
C ASN A 101 -1.96 -7.04 -5.19
N PHE A 102 -1.06 -7.98 -5.49
CA PHE A 102 -1.33 -9.09 -6.40
C PHE A 102 -1.15 -10.47 -5.76
N TYR A 103 -0.45 -10.55 -4.63
CA TYR A 103 -0.19 -11.81 -3.95
C TYR A 103 -1.40 -12.28 -3.13
N GLN A 104 -1.62 -13.61 -3.11
CA GLN A 104 -2.68 -14.21 -2.31
C GLN A 104 -2.17 -14.54 -0.90
N PHE A 105 -3.02 -14.29 0.09
CA PHE A 105 -2.73 -14.57 1.51
C PHE A 105 -3.71 -15.61 2.03
N SER A 106 -3.53 -16.84 1.58
CA SER A 106 -4.19 -18.03 2.12
C SER A 106 -3.13 -19.06 2.50
N ILE A 107 -3.50 -19.98 3.38
CA ILE A 107 -2.66 -21.13 3.71
C ILE A 107 -2.35 -21.86 2.40
N ASP A 108 -3.36 -22.30 1.66
CA ASP A 108 -3.15 -23.15 0.48
C ASP A 108 -2.24 -22.51 -0.60
N PHE A 109 -2.16 -21.18 -0.66
CA PHE A 109 -1.24 -20.46 -1.55
C PHE A 109 0.17 -20.26 -0.96
N LEU A 110 0.29 -19.91 0.32
CA LEU A 110 1.55 -19.56 0.98
C LEU A 110 2.31 -20.80 1.48
N ASN A 111 2.96 -21.52 0.57
CA ASN A 111 3.85 -22.64 0.93
C ASN A 111 5.19 -22.17 1.55
N LEU A 112 6.01 -23.13 2.02
CA LEU A 112 7.32 -22.86 2.63
C LEU A 112 8.28 -22.04 1.73
N GLU A 113 8.26 -22.27 0.42
CA GLU A 113 9.10 -21.53 -0.52
C GLU A 113 8.68 -20.06 -0.60
N ARG A 114 7.39 -19.81 -0.71
CA ARG A 114 6.82 -18.45 -0.75
C ARG A 114 7.01 -17.72 0.59
N ILE A 115 6.84 -18.41 1.71
CA ILE A 115 7.17 -17.88 3.04
C ILE A 115 8.65 -17.45 3.09
N LYS A 116 9.56 -18.26 2.53
CA LYS A 116 11.00 -17.93 2.45
C LYS A 116 11.25 -16.71 1.57
N ARG A 117 10.55 -16.56 0.44
CA ARG A 117 10.64 -15.38 -0.44
C ARG A 117 10.19 -14.11 0.27
N ILE A 118 9.04 -14.12 0.96
CA ILE A 118 8.57 -13.00 1.78
C ILE A 118 9.58 -12.67 2.89
N LEU A 119 10.09 -13.69 3.58
CA LEU A 119 11.11 -13.49 4.62
C LEU A 119 12.37 -12.82 4.07
N GLY A 120 12.80 -13.21 2.87
CA GLY A 120 13.94 -12.62 2.18
C GLY A 120 13.73 -11.14 1.85
N LEU A 121 12.55 -10.78 1.34
CA LEU A 121 12.18 -9.38 1.07
C LEU A 121 12.17 -8.53 2.34
N VAL A 122 11.52 -9.00 3.41
CA VAL A 122 11.42 -8.25 4.66
C VAL A 122 12.78 -8.06 5.34
N ARG A 123 13.72 -9.00 5.13
CA ARG A 123 15.10 -8.95 5.62
C ARG A 123 16.10 -8.32 4.65
N TYR A 124 15.65 -7.88 3.48
CA TYR A 124 16.51 -7.33 2.44
C TYR A 124 17.34 -6.13 2.95
N ILE A 125 16.73 -5.31 3.80
CA ILE A 125 17.37 -4.23 4.55
C ILE A 125 17.14 -4.50 6.04
N ASP A 126 18.21 -4.44 6.83
CA ASP A 126 18.11 -4.54 8.29
C ASP A 126 17.74 -3.17 8.89
N TRP A 127 16.44 -2.91 8.97
CA TRP A 127 15.90 -1.67 9.52
C TRP A 127 16.10 -1.51 11.03
N SER A 128 16.26 -2.62 11.76
CA SER A 128 16.51 -2.59 13.20
C SER A 128 17.93 -2.12 13.51
N ASN A 129 18.88 -2.47 12.63
CA ASN A 129 20.28 -2.07 12.73
C ASN A 129 20.73 -1.28 11.50
N LEU A 130 19.97 -0.23 11.15
CA LEU A 130 20.29 0.62 10.00
C LEU A 130 21.51 1.51 10.31
N THR A 131 22.70 1.01 10.02
CA THR A 131 23.99 1.69 10.26
C THR A 131 24.92 1.60 9.04
N PRO A 132 25.75 2.63 8.77
CA PRO A 132 26.81 2.54 7.76
C PRO A 132 27.84 1.42 8.01
N ASP A 133 27.95 0.93 9.25
CA ASP A 133 28.87 -0.17 9.58
C ASP A 133 28.28 -1.57 9.34
N ALA A 134 27.06 -1.65 8.78
CA ALA A 134 26.37 -2.93 8.57
C ALA A 134 27.16 -3.85 7.63
N THR A 135 27.14 -5.16 7.91
CA THR A 135 27.78 -6.19 7.09
C THR A 135 27.09 -6.34 5.73
N SER A 136 25.77 -6.16 5.68
CA SER A 136 24.99 -6.14 4.43
C SER A 136 25.34 -4.90 3.61
N PRO A 137 25.81 -5.06 2.36
CA PRO A 137 26.10 -3.93 1.48
C PRO A 137 24.88 -3.02 1.29
N ASN A 138 23.70 -3.61 1.08
CA ASN A 138 22.46 -2.87 0.87
C ASN A 138 22.05 -2.08 2.12
N THR A 139 22.11 -2.68 3.31
CA THR A 139 21.79 -1.98 4.57
C THR A 139 22.72 -0.79 4.77
N ARG A 140 24.02 -0.96 4.53
CA ARG A 140 25.02 0.11 4.62
C ARG A 140 24.72 1.25 3.65
N ALA A 141 24.50 0.92 2.38
CA ALA A 141 24.20 1.92 1.35
C ALA A 141 22.90 2.69 1.65
N VAL A 142 21.86 2.00 2.12
CA VAL A 142 20.60 2.63 2.54
C VAL A 142 20.81 3.51 3.77
N ALA A 143 21.61 3.08 4.73
CA ALA A 143 21.93 3.88 5.93
C ALA A 143 22.63 5.21 5.55
N GLU A 144 23.60 5.16 4.64
CA GLU A 144 24.30 6.35 4.15
C GLU A 144 23.36 7.34 3.45
N ILE A 145 22.55 6.88 2.48
CA ILE A 145 21.59 7.78 1.79
C ILE A 145 20.50 8.27 2.75
N THR A 146 20.12 7.48 3.75
CA THR A 146 19.15 7.91 4.78
C THR A 146 19.73 9.04 5.62
N GLN A 147 21.01 9.00 5.98
CA GLN A 147 21.67 10.10 6.70
C GLN A 147 21.74 11.36 5.83
N LEU A 148 22.14 11.23 4.57
CA LEU A 148 22.20 12.35 3.62
C LEU A 148 20.81 12.97 3.36
N SER A 149 19.75 12.16 3.36
CA SER A 149 18.38 12.64 3.12
C SER A 149 17.87 13.61 4.19
N LYS A 150 18.44 13.57 5.40
CA LYS A 150 18.06 14.43 6.54
C LYS A 150 18.64 15.84 6.44
N THR A 151 19.65 16.07 5.60
CA THR A 151 20.32 17.37 5.50
C THR A 151 19.47 18.37 4.71
N GLY A 152 19.20 19.54 5.31
CA GLY A 152 18.52 20.66 4.66
C GLY A 152 17.08 20.35 4.24
N MET A 153 16.33 19.62 5.06
CA MET A 153 14.90 19.35 4.86
C MET A 153 14.02 20.14 5.82
N ASP A 154 12.79 20.43 5.39
CA ASP A 154 11.76 20.96 6.27
C ASP A 154 11.36 19.92 7.35
N GLN A 155 10.75 20.42 8.44
CA GLN A 155 10.36 19.59 9.58
C GLN A 155 9.31 18.53 9.22
N ILE A 156 8.49 18.76 8.18
CA ILE A 156 7.45 17.83 7.76
C ILE A 156 8.11 16.58 7.16
N VAL A 157 9.04 16.76 6.22
CA VAL A 157 9.71 15.62 5.59
C VAL A 157 10.64 14.90 6.58
N LEU A 158 11.28 15.62 7.50
CA LEU A 158 12.01 14.97 8.60
C LEU A 158 11.08 14.10 9.47
N GLY A 159 9.86 14.54 9.71
CA GLY A 159 8.81 13.77 10.37
C GLY A 159 8.47 12.47 9.62
N VAL A 160 8.28 12.56 8.29
CA VAL A 160 7.99 11.39 7.43
C VAL A 160 9.13 10.37 7.45
N ILE A 161 10.39 10.84 7.39
CA ILE A 161 11.56 9.96 7.52
C ILE A 161 11.56 9.27 8.89
N GLY A 162 11.34 10.03 9.96
CA GLY A 162 11.32 9.49 11.32
C GLY A 162 10.22 8.45 11.55
N GLU A 163 9.02 8.71 11.02
CA GLU A 163 7.90 7.76 11.09
C GLU A 163 8.20 6.49 10.28
N SER A 164 8.73 6.63 9.08
CA SER A 164 9.09 5.48 8.23
C SER A 164 10.13 4.59 8.92
N LEU A 165 11.18 5.20 9.50
CA LEU A 165 12.21 4.49 10.27
C LEU A 165 11.68 3.87 11.58
N THR A 166 10.55 4.34 12.09
CA THR A 166 9.88 3.73 13.25
C THR A 166 9.01 2.56 12.84
N ASN A 167 8.32 2.66 11.71
CA ASN A 167 7.34 1.67 11.24
C ASN A 167 8.02 0.45 10.60
N LEU A 168 9.07 0.65 9.81
CA LEU A 168 9.80 -0.44 9.14
C LEU A 168 10.29 -1.56 10.07
N PRO A 169 11.03 -1.30 11.17
CA PRO A 169 11.49 -2.36 12.07
C PRO A 169 10.33 -3.02 12.84
N LYS A 170 9.28 -2.26 13.20
CA LYS A 170 8.09 -2.80 13.87
C LYS A 170 7.34 -3.78 12.97
N ALA A 171 7.03 -3.35 11.74
CA ALA A 171 6.37 -4.19 10.74
C ALA A 171 7.22 -5.41 10.40
N THR A 172 8.54 -5.25 10.27
CA THR A 172 9.49 -6.37 10.08
C THR A 172 9.35 -7.43 11.18
N GLY A 173 9.35 -7.00 12.45
CA GLY A 173 9.20 -7.90 13.59
C GLY A 173 7.86 -8.63 13.59
N ALA A 174 6.77 -7.91 13.30
CA ALA A 174 5.42 -8.46 13.24
C ALA A 174 5.30 -9.50 12.11
N VAL A 175 5.73 -9.16 10.89
CA VAL A 175 5.72 -10.07 9.74
C VAL A 175 6.53 -11.33 10.03
N ILE A 176 7.78 -11.19 10.52
CA ILE A 176 8.63 -12.35 10.85
C ILE A 176 7.96 -13.23 11.91
N GLY A 177 7.29 -12.66 12.91
CA GLY A 177 6.54 -13.41 13.91
C GLY A 177 5.46 -14.29 13.29
N ILE A 178 4.68 -13.73 12.36
CA ILE A 178 3.60 -14.46 11.67
C ILE A 178 4.17 -15.53 10.74
N LEU A 179 5.23 -15.22 9.98
CA LEU A 179 5.89 -16.19 9.10
C LEU A 179 6.45 -17.38 9.90
N LYS A 180 6.91 -17.18 11.15
CA LYS A 180 7.30 -18.29 12.04
C LYS A 180 6.11 -19.17 12.40
N HIS A 181 4.94 -18.60 12.68
CA HIS A 181 3.72 -19.37 12.95
C HIS A 181 3.31 -20.23 11.74
N LEU A 182 3.36 -19.64 10.53
CA LEU A 182 3.10 -20.37 9.28
C LEU A 182 4.12 -21.48 9.03
N THR A 183 5.42 -21.19 9.22
CA THR A 183 6.49 -22.18 9.05
C THR A 183 6.33 -23.36 10.01
N ALA A 184 6.01 -23.09 11.28
CA ALA A 184 5.76 -24.14 12.27
C ALA A 184 4.57 -25.01 11.87
N TYR A 185 3.46 -24.41 11.42
CA TYR A 185 2.31 -25.15 10.90
C TYR A 185 2.67 -26.07 9.73
N TYR A 186 3.39 -25.54 8.73
CA TYR A 186 3.76 -26.31 7.54
C TYR A 186 4.72 -27.45 7.82
N LYS A 187 5.65 -27.25 8.76
CA LYS A 187 6.55 -28.29 9.23
C LYS A 187 5.77 -29.46 9.83
N GLU A 188 4.82 -29.19 10.72
CA GLU A 188 3.99 -30.22 11.34
C GLU A 188 3.05 -30.90 10.35
N LEU A 189 2.46 -30.14 9.43
CA LEU A 189 1.65 -30.68 8.32
C LEU A 189 2.46 -31.61 7.43
N TYR A 190 3.69 -31.23 7.08
CA TYR A 190 4.60 -32.06 6.31
C TYR A 190 4.92 -33.37 7.04
N LYS A 191 5.25 -33.31 8.35
CA LYS A 191 5.50 -34.50 9.16
C LYS A 191 4.28 -35.42 9.22
N LEU A 192 3.06 -34.88 9.42
CA LEU A 192 1.83 -35.67 9.41
C LEU A 192 1.63 -36.39 8.07
N ASN A 193 1.81 -35.70 6.94
CA ASN A 193 1.67 -36.30 5.61
C ASN A 193 2.66 -37.45 5.40
N VAL A 194 3.92 -37.28 5.82
CA VAL A 194 4.93 -38.35 5.79
C VAL A 194 4.54 -39.51 6.70
N ARG A 195 3.99 -39.24 7.90
CA ARG A 195 3.51 -40.29 8.79
C ARG A 195 2.46 -41.17 8.14
N THR A 196 1.41 -40.55 7.64
CA THR A 196 0.28 -41.25 7.03
C THR A 196 0.68 -42.00 5.76
N ALA A 197 1.53 -41.41 4.92
CA ALA A 197 1.90 -42.01 3.64
C ALA A 197 3.01 -43.07 3.75
N ILE A 198 3.89 -42.99 4.76
CA ILE A 198 5.17 -43.71 4.75
C ILE A 198 5.45 -44.44 6.06
N THR A 199 5.43 -43.76 7.21
CA THR A 199 5.97 -44.34 8.46
C THR A 199 4.95 -45.13 9.26
N GLN A 200 3.64 -44.93 9.05
CA GLN A 200 2.57 -45.63 9.77
C GLN A 200 2.68 -47.18 9.74
N ASN A 201 3.30 -47.74 8.69
CA ASN A 201 3.52 -49.18 8.54
C ASN A 201 5.00 -49.56 8.51
N MET A 202 5.90 -48.69 9.00
CA MET A 202 7.35 -48.90 8.97
C MET A 202 7.87 -49.39 10.31
N SER A 203 8.80 -50.36 10.28
CA SER A 203 9.49 -50.84 11.48
C SER A 203 10.53 -49.82 11.97
N ALA A 204 10.85 -49.85 13.27
CA ALA A 204 11.88 -48.96 13.84
C ALA A 204 13.27 -49.16 13.20
N ALA A 205 13.61 -50.39 12.77
CA ALA A 205 14.87 -50.68 12.10
C ALA A 205 14.95 -50.04 10.70
N ASP A 206 13.80 -49.89 10.04
CA ASP A 206 13.72 -49.32 8.69
C ASP A 206 13.58 -47.80 8.69
N ALA A 207 13.22 -47.20 9.83
CA ALA A 207 12.95 -45.77 10.03
C ALA A 207 14.22 -44.89 10.02
N THR A 208 14.97 -44.97 8.93
CA THR A 208 16.15 -44.13 8.68
C THR A 208 15.85 -43.04 7.65
N SER A 209 16.50 -41.88 7.76
CA SER A 209 16.28 -40.75 6.84
C SER A 209 16.57 -41.14 5.38
N ALA A 210 17.50 -42.06 5.13
CA ALA A 210 17.80 -42.59 3.81
C ALA A 210 16.65 -43.44 3.22
N ASN A 211 16.06 -44.31 4.02
CA ASN A 211 14.92 -45.13 3.61
C ASN A 211 13.66 -44.29 3.42
N ILE A 212 13.41 -43.35 4.32
CA ILE A 212 12.28 -42.42 4.20
C ILE A 212 12.44 -41.56 2.95
N ARG A 213 13.64 -41.05 2.63
CA ARG A 213 13.91 -40.32 1.38
C ARG A 213 13.53 -41.13 0.14
N LYS A 214 13.94 -42.41 0.09
CA LYS A 214 13.59 -43.32 -1.03
C LYS A 214 12.08 -43.51 -1.14
N LYS A 215 11.38 -43.69 -0.02
CA LYS A 215 9.92 -43.85 0.00
C LYS A 215 9.18 -42.56 -0.35
N ILE A 216 9.67 -41.38 0.03
CA ILE A 216 9.11 -40.09 -0.39
C ILE A 216 9.19 -39.97 -1.91
N ALA A 217 10.34 -40.28 -2.50
CA ALA A 217 10.50 -40.24 -3.96
C ALA A 217 9.54 -41.20 -4.70
N ALA A 218 9.20 -42.34 -4.09
CA ALA A 218 8.30 -43.33 -4.68
C ALA A 218 6.80 -43.04 -4.45
N SER A 219 6.42 -42.62 -3.23
CA SER A 219 5.03 -42.51 -2.80
C SER A 219 4.49 -41.09 -2.78
N MET A 220 5.35 -40.07 -2.85
CA MET A 220 4.99 -38.65 -2.78
C MET A 220 5.74 -37.85 -3.86
N PRO A 221 5.50 -38.13 -5.16
CA PRO A 221 6.24 -37.49 -6.25
C PRO A 221 6.09 -35.96 -6.22
N GLY A 222 7.20 -35.25 -6.39
CA GLY A 222 7.25 -33.79 -6.37
C GLY A 222 7.35 -33.15 -4.98
N GLN A 223 7.30 -33.93 -3.89
CA GLN A 223 7.50 -33.39 -2.55
C GLN A 223 8.99 -33.16 -2.24
N PRO A 224 9.39 -31.96 -1.78
CA PRO A 224 10.75 -31.69 -1.36
C PRO A 224 11.13 -32.53 -0.13
N PHE A 225 12.39 -32.95 -0.06
CA PHE A 225 12.91 -33.68 1.10
C PHE A 225 13.56 -32.72 2.10
N TYR A 226 12.97 -32.61 3.30
CA TYR A 226 13.50 -31.80 4.40
C TYR A 226 14.15 -32.69 5.47
N GLN A 227 15.48 -32.80 5.46
CA GLN A 227 16.24 -33.66 6.38
C GLN A 227 15.89 -33.39 7.85
N GLU A 228 15.90 -32.13 8.28
CA GLU A 228 15.61 -31.74 9.66
C GLU A 228 14.22 -32.19 10.13
N PHE A 229 13.21 -32.13 9.25
CA PHE A 229 11.83 -32.50 9.60
C PHE A 229 11.70 -34.01 9.75
N ILE A 230 12.40 -34.77 8.90
CA ILE A 230 12.43 -36.23 8.97
C ILE A 230 13.18 -36.70 10.22
N ASP A 231 14.30 -36.07 10.56
CA ASP A 231 15.08 -36.43 11.75
C ASP A 231 14.30 -36.12 13.03
N GLU A 232 13.45 -35.08 13.02
CA GLU A 232 12.53 -34.78 14.11
C GLU A 232 11.37 -35.79 14.19
N LEU A 233 10.77 -36.14 13.06
CA LEU A 233 9.72 -37.17 12.99
C LEU A 233 10.24 -38.51 13.52
N ILE A 234 11.44 -38.95 13.12
CA ILE A 234 12.04 -40.20 13.60
C ILE A 234 12.21 -40.16 15.13
N ARG A 235 12.66 -39.02 15.68
CA ARG A 235 12.78 -38.83 17.12
C ARG A 235 11.42 -38.88 17.83
N GLU A 236 10.39 -38.27 17.26
CA GLU A 236 9.03 -38.27 17.81
C GLU A 236 8.38 -39.66 17.81
N ASP A 237 8.66 -40.48 16.80
CA ASP A 237 7.93 -41.73 16.58
C ASP A 237 8.70 -42.98 17.08
N TYR A 238 10.03 -42.95 17.08
CA TYR A 238 10.87 -44.13 17.35
C TYR A 238 11.90 -43.96 18.48
N SER A 239 12.01 -42.79 19.12
CA SER A 239 12.88 -42.61 20.28
C SER A 239 12.18 -42.84 21.62
N GLU A 240 12.95 -43.10 22.66
CA GLU A 240 12.44 -43.22 24.05
C GLU A 240 11.79 -41.93 24.55
N GLN A 241 12.18 -40.76 24.01
CA GLN A 241 11.61 -39.46 24.36
C GLN A 241 10.39 -39.09 23.49
N GLY A 242 9.96 -39.97 22.59
CA GLY A 242 8.93 -39.69 21.58
C GLY A 242 7.63 -39.15 22.17
N SER A 243 7.13 -39.76 23.26
CA SER A 243 5.89 -39.31 23.91
C SER A 243 5.95 -37.85 24.38
N ALA A 244 7.05 -37.46 25.05
CA ALA A 244 7.24 -36.09 25.53
C ALA A 244 7.40 -35.08 24.38
N LEU A 245 8.07 -35.48 23.29
CA LEU A 245 8.21 -34.65 22.10
C LEU A 245 6.86 -34.41 21.41
N ARG A 246 6.06 -35.48 21.26
CA ARG A 246 4.71 -35.42 20.70
C ARG A 246 3.76 -34.54 21.51
N GLU A 247 3.82 -34.63 22.84
CA GLU A 247 3.06 -33.75 23.74
C GLU A 247 3.49 -32.28 23.58
N SER A 248 4.80 -32.03 23.46
CA SER A 248 5.34 -30.69 23.21
C SER A 248 4.81 -30.08 21.91
N VAL A 249 4.75 -30.88 20.83
CA VAL A 249 4.18 -30.47 19.54
C VAL A 249 2.70 -30.10 19.69
N LEU A 250 1.89 -30.94 20.32
CA LEU A 250 0.46 -30.65 20.53
C LEU A 250 0.25 -29.39 21.37
N LYS A 251 1.08 -29.19 22.40
CA LYS A 251 1.05 -27.98 23.24
C LYS A 251 1.42 -26.73 22.44
N ALA A 252 2.40 -26.82 21.52
CA ALA A 252 2.79 -25.71 20.67
C ALA A 252 1.75 -25.37 19.60
N LEU A 253 1.02 -26.37 19.10
CA LEU A 253 -0.08 -26.19 18.14
C LEU A 253 -1.36 -25.69 18.79
N LYS A 254 -1.53 -25.87 20.11
CA LYS A 254 -2.69 -25.40 20.85
C LYS A 254 -2.87 -23.90 20.57
N VAL A 255 -3.95 -23.59 19.86
CA VAL A 255 -4.39 -22.21 19.68
C VAL A 255 -4.70 -21.68 21.06
N ALA A 256 -4.14 -20.53 21.43
CA ALA A 256 -4.49 -19.90 22.70
C ALA A 256 -6.00 -19.71 22.70
N ASP A 257 -6.70 -20.29 23.69
CA ASP A 257 -8.09 -19.94 23.96
C ASP A 257 -8.13 -18.43 23.99
N GLU A 258 -8.87 -17.83 23.06
CA GLU A 258 -8.98 -16.39 23.01
C GLU A 258 -9.53 -15.99 24.38
N LYS A 259 -8.69 -15.41 25.25
CA LYS A 259 -9.20 -14.47 26.26
C LYS A 259 -10.18 -13.62 25.48
N PRO A 260 -11.46 -13.53 25.88
CA PRO A 260 -12.50 -12.94 25.07
C PRO A 260 -11.98 -11.60 24.62
N LYS A 261 -11.52 -11.56 23.36
CA LYS A 261 -11.12 -10.32 22.73
C LYS A 261 -12.44 -9.60 22.70
N THR A 262 -12.48 -8.46 23.38
CA THR A 262 -13.51 -7.46 23.14
C THR A 262 -13.82 -7.49 21.66
N VAL A 263 -15.06 -7.87 21.34
CA VAL A 263 -15.56 -8.05 19.97
C VAL A 263 -14.95 -6.97 19.10
N LYS A 264 -13.90 -7.32 18.33
CA LYS A 264 -13.46 -6.45 17.25
C LYS A 264 -14.56 -6.62 16.21
N ALA A 265 -15.25 -5.52 15.97
CA ALA A 265 -16.38 -5.43 15.08
C ALA A 265 -16.09 -6.12 13.74
N ALA A 266 -17.17 -6.58 13.11
CA ALA A 266 -17.24 -7.05 11.73
C ALA A 266 -16.18 -6.39 10.84
N VAL A 267 -15.52 -7.18 9.99
CA VAL A 267 -14.52 -6.75 8.99
C VAL A 267 -14.97 -5.41 8.41
N SER A 268 -14.34 -4.33 8.88
CA SER A 268 -14.86 -3.00 8.57
C SER A 268 -14.26 -2.56 7.25
N PHE A 269 -15.11 -2.41 6.24
CA PHE A 269 -14.73 -1.90 4.93
C PHE A 269 -14.43 -0.38 4.95
N LYS A 270 -14.41 0.23 6.15
CA LYS A 270 -14.00 1.62 6.38
C LYS A 270 -12.65 1.95 5.77
N SER A 271 -11.69 1.02 5.79
CA SER A 271 -10.35 1.27 5.24
C SER A 271 -10.40 1.68 3.76
N ILE A 272 -11.21 0.99 2.95
CA ILE A 272 -11.40 1.28 1.52
C ILE A 272 -11.97 2.69 1.31
N LEU A 273 -12.95 3.08 2.14
CA LEU A 273 -13.55 4.41 2.09
C LEU A 273 -12.57 5.50 2.50
N ILE A 274 -11.79 5.26 3.56
CA ILE A 274 -10.75 6.19 4.04
C ILE A 274 -9.66 6.36 2.99
N ASP A 275 -9.24 5.29 2.33
CA ASP A 275 -8.28 5.34 1.24
C ASP A 275 -8.84 6.14 0.05
N GLY A 276 -10.13 5.96 -0.28
CA GLY A 276 -10.82 6.78 -1.28
C GLY A 276 -10.79 8.28 -0.93
N ILE A 277 -11.02 8.63 0.34
CA ILE A 277 -10.98 10.02 0.82
C ILE A 277 -9.56 10.58 0.72
N ARG A 278 -8.54 9.79 1.09
CA ARG A 278 -7.13 10.17 0.99
C ARG A 278 -6.67 10.37 -0.45
N VAL A 279 -7.15 9.54 -1.39
CA VAL A 279 -6.91 9.74 -2.81
C VAL A 279 -7.41 11.12 -3.26
N ILE A 280 -8.63 11.53 -2.88
CA ILE A 280 -9.10 12.89 -3.16
C ILE A 280 -8.24 13.95 -2.44
N GLY A 281 -7.85 13.67 -1.19
CA GLY A 281 -6.95 14.50 -0.39
C GLY A 281 -5.56 14.72 -1.01
N SER A 282 -5.16 13.92 -2.00
CA SER A 282 -3.91 14.12 -2.76
C SER A 282 -4.00 15.15 -3.90
N SER A 283 -5.19 15.68 -4.20
CA SER A 283 -5.41 16.71 -5.23
C SER A 283 -4.88 18.14 -4.95
N PRO A 284 -4.63 18.60 -3.70
CA PRO A 284 -4.21 19.97 -3.44
C PRO A 284 -2.97 20.46 -4.18
N PRO A 285 -1.87 19.69 -4.34
CA PRO A 285 -0.72 20.13 -5.13
C PRO A 285 -1.09 20.43 -6.58
N THR A 286 -1.84 19.52 -7.23
CA THR A 286 -2.34 19.69 -8.60
C THR A 286 -3.25 20.91 -8.73
N LEU A 287 -4.19 21.09 -7.80
CA LEU A 287 -5.09 22.24 -7.79
C LEU A 287 -4.35 23.57 -7.55
N SER A 288 -3.29 23.55 -6.73
CA SER A 288 -2.46 24.73 -6.47
C SER A 288 -1.66 25.12 -7.70
N GLU A 289 -1.12 24.15 -8.44
CA GLU A 289 -0.43 24.43 -9.70
C GLU A 289 -1.37 25.01 -10.76
N ILE A 290 -2.59 24.45 -10.88
CA ILE A 290 -3.63 25.01 -11.74
C ILE A 290 -3.98 26.44 -11.35
N ALA A 291 -4.14 26.70 -10.05
CA ALA A 291 -4.44 28.02 -9.51
C ALA A 291 -3.39 29.07 -9.91
N VAL A 292 -2.10 28.74 -9.79
CA VAL A 292 -0.99 29.60 -10.23
C VAL A 292 -1.06 29.88 -11.73
N LYS A 293 -1.31 28.85 -12.56
CA LYS A 293 -1.42 29.00 -14.03
C LYS A 293 -2.62 29.86 -14.43
N ILE A 294 -3.74 29.76 -13.72
CA ILE A 294 -4.90 30.64 -13.92
C ILE A 294 -4.51 32.09 -13.62
N ASP A 295 -3.84 32.36 -12.49
CA ASP A 295 -3.42 33.71 -12.12
C ASP A 295 -2.42 34.28 -13.13
N GLU A 296 -1.48 33.48 -13.63
CA GLU A 296 -0.54 33.88 -14.69
C GLU A 296 -1.26 34.25 -16.00
N ASN A 297 -2.17 33.39 -16.46
CA ASN A 297 -2.94 33.63 -17.69
C ASN A 297 -3.85 34.86 -17.56
N GLU A 298 -4.46 35.02 -16.40
CA GLU A 298 -5.33 36.13 -16.06
C GLU A 298 -4.56 37.45 -16.05
N ASN A 299 -3.40 37.49 -15.40
CA ASN A 299 -2.50 38.65 -15.39
C ASN A 299 -2.00 38.99 -16.80
N LEU A 300 -1.72 37.98 -17.62
CA LEU A 300 -1.29 38.17 -19.00
C LEU A 300 -2.39 38.82 -19.85
N LEU A 301 -3.67 38.44 -19.67
CA LEU A 301 -4.80 39.08 -20.34
C LEU A 301 -5.14 40.48 -19.77
N GLN A 302 -4.99 40.70 -18.46
CA GLN A 302 -5.28 42.00 -17.84
C GLN A 302 -4.22 43.06 -18.14
N ASN A 303 -2.94 42.70 -18.18
CA ASN A 303 -1.85 43.66 -18.35
C ASN A 303 -1.83 44.34 -19.73
N GLN A 304 -2.58 43.84 -20.70
CA GLN A 304 -2.82 44.49 -21.99
C GLN A 304 -3.96 45.52 -21.95
N LYS A 305 -4.96 45.36 -21.08
CA LYS A 305 -6.12 46.26 -21.01
C LYS A 305 -5.85 47.54 -20.23
N LYS A 306 -4.71 47.64 -19.52
CA LYS A 306 -4.39 48.78 -18.64
C LYS A 306 -3.22 49.62 -19.18
N SER A 307 -3.50 50.89 -19.47
CA SER A 307 -2.50 51.93 -19.73
C SER A 307 -1.60 52.11 -18.50
N LEU A 308 -0.35 52.55 -18.69
CA LEU A 308 0.60 52.82 -17.59
C LEU A 308 0.02 53.76 -16.50
N TRP A 309 -0.89 54.66 -16.89
CA TRP A 309 -1.62 55.54 -15.97
C TRP A 309 -2.71 54.84 -15.14
N GLU A 310 -3.36 53.81 -15.69
CA GLU A 310 -4.36 53.01 -14.97
C GLU A 310 -3.69 52.08 -13.95
N LYS A 311 -2.47 51.63 -14.22
CA LYS A 311 -1.65 50.87 -13.26
C LYS A 311 -1.26 51.70 -12.04
N ILE A 312 -1.02 53.00 -12.21
CA ILE A 312 -0.74 53.95 -11.11
C ILE A 312 -2.01 54.23 -10.30
N LEU A 313 -3.14 54.47 -10.97
CA LEU A 313 -4.43 54.69 -10.30
C LEU A 313 -4.91 53.45 -9.52
N ASP A 314 -4.67 52.25 -10.03
CA ASP A 314 -5.02 51.00 -9.32
C ASP A 314 -4.15 50.75 -8.10
N ALA A 315 -2.86 51.10 -8.14
CA ALA A 315 -1.99 51.03 -6.96
C ALA A 315 -2.44 52.01 -5.85
N ILE A 316 -2.95 53.19 -6.24
CA ILE A 316 -3.54 54.17 -5.31
C ILE A 316 -4.92 53.69 -4.80
N ARG A 317 -5.73 53.04 -5.64
CA ARG A 317 -7.03 52.47 -5.26
C ARG A 317 -6.91 51.24 -4.35
N GLN A 318 -5.86 50.43 -4.50
CA GLN A 318 -5.55 49.29 -3.62
C GLN A 318 -5.11 49.71 -2.20
N MET A 319 -4.70 50.97 -2.00
CA MET A 319 -4.50 51.56 -0.67
C MET A 319 -5.82 52.04 -0.03
N SER A 320 -6.92 52.09 -0.80
CA SER A 320 -8.26 52.30 -0.30
C SER A 320 -8.95 50.95 -0.13
N ASN A 321 -9.66 50.76 0.98
CA ASN A 321 -10.34 49.51 1.34
C ASN A 321 -11.59 49.24 0.47
N LYS A 322 -11.44 49.22 -0.87
CA LYS A 322 -12.51 48.86 -1.81
C LYS A 322 -12.43 47.37 -2.12
N GLU A 323 -13.59 46.71 -2.12
CA GLU A 323 -13.72 45.31 -2.53
C GLU A 323 -13.18 45.10 -3.94
N PRO A 324 -12.44 44.01 -4.19
CA PRO A 324 -11.84 43.73 -5.50
C PRO A 324 -12.93 43.62 -6.57
N GLU A 325 -12.70 44.25 -7.73
CA GLU A 325 -13.66 44.19 -8.85
C GLU A 325 -13.97 42.73 -9.23
N GLU A 326 -15.26 42.38 -9.21
CA GLU A 326 -15.72 41.05 -9.58
C GLU A 326 -15.58 40.86 -11.09
N ARG A 327 -14.66 39.96 -11.50
CA ARG A 327 -14.48 39.65 -12.92
C ARG A 327 -15.38 38.51 -13.36
N VAL A 328 -16.42 38.83 -14.13
CA VAL A 328 -17.33 37.83 -14.73
C VAL A 328 -16.91 37.55 -16.17
N ILE A 329 -16.67 36.28 -16.48
CA ILE A 329 -16.31 35.79 -17.83
C ILE A 329 -17.35 34.78 -18.32
N GLU A 330 -17.49 34.61 -19.63
CA GLU A 330 -18.32 33.55 -20.22
C GLU A 330 -17.45 32.34 -20.58
N ILE A 331 -17.71 31.22 -19.94
CA ILE A 331 -17.04 29.94 -20.21
C ILE A 331 -18.00 28.99 -20.93
N ALA A 332 -17.47 28.13 -21.81
CA ALA A 332 -18.23 27.08 -22.46
C ALA A 332 -18.05 25.76 -21.70
N LEU A 333 -19.09 25.27 -21.03
CA LEU A 333 -19.08 23.97 -20.38
C LEU A 333 -19.71 22.92 -21.29
N MET A 334 -19.09 21.75 -21.39
CA MET A 334 -19.66 20.63 -22.13
C MET A 334 -20.73 19.93 -21.31
N ASP A 335 -21.98 19.94 -21.79
CA ASP A 335 -23.08 19.16 -21.19
C ASP A 335 -22.94 17.70 -21.62
N GLN A 336 -22.57 16.82 -20.69
CA GLN A 336 -22.36 15.40 -20.99
C GLN A 336 -23.65 14.63 -21.29
N ALA A 337 -24.83 15.15 -20.95
CA ALA A 337 -26.10 14.51 -21.27
C ALA A 337 -26.58 14.87 -22.69
N LYS A 338 -26.27 16.10 -23.16
CA LYS A 338 -26.73 16.61 -24.46
C LYS A 338 -25.66 16.65 -25.54
N GLY A 339 -24.38 16.48 -25.18
CA GLY A 339 -23.25 16.58 -26.10
C GLY A 339 -23.01 17.99 -26.64
N THR A 340 -23.63 19.02 -26.06
CA THR A 340 -23.58 20.42 -26.53
C THR A 340 -22.82 21.31 -25.54
N GLN A 341 -22.15 22.34 -26.05
CA GLN A 341 -21.54 23.38 -25.21
C GLN A 341 -22.61 24.36 -24.70
N VAL A 342 -22.69 24.53 -23.39
CA VAL A 342 -23.54 25.53 -22.73
C VAL A 342 -22.67 26.66 -22.24
N ARG A 343 -22.95 27.89 -22.67
CA ARG A 343 -22.25 29.09 -22.17
C ARG A 343 -22.78 29.46 -20.80
N GLN A 344 -21.88 29.63 -19.84
CA GLN A 344 -22.19 30.04 -18.47
C GLN A 344 -21.32 31.22 -18.05
N LYS A 345 -21.91 32.17 -17.33
CA LYS A 345 -21.17 33.26 -16.67
C LYS A 345 -20.49 32.73 -15.40
N LEU A 346 -19.17 32.86 -15.33
CA LEU A 346 -18.34 32.50 -14.17
C LEU A 346 -17.70 33.77 -13.60
N ASN A 347 -17.88 34.00 -12.30
CA ASN A 347 -17.15 35.02 -11.55
C ASN A 347 -15.77 34.46 -11.15
N LEU A 348 -14.70 34.90 -11.81
CA LEU A 348 -13.34 34.35 -11.75
C LEU A 348 -12.65 34.61 -10.40
N THR A 349 -12.45 35.88 -10.00
CA THR A 349 -13.08 36.39 -8.79
C THR A 349 -13.29 35.41 -7.63
N ARG A 350 -14.58 35.13 -7.45
CA ARG A 350 -15.14 34.22 -6.47
C ARG A 350 -14.68 32.77 -6.67
N PHE A 351 -14.57 32.32 -7.93
CA PHE A 351 -14.11 30.96 -8.22
C PHE A 351 -12.71 30.69 -7.66
N ARG A 352 -11.76 31.63 -7.80
CA ARG A 352 -10.41 31.48 -7.26
C ARG A 352 -10.40 31.41 -5.73
N ILE A 353 -11.20 32.25 -5.07
CA ILE A 353 -11.38 32.21 -3.61
C ILE A 353 -11.94 30.85 -3.16
N ASP A 354 -12.95 30.35 -3.86
CA ASP A 354 -13.57 29.07 -3.55
C ASP A 354 -12.63 27.89 -3.86
N LEU A 355 -11.81 27.99 -4.91
CA LEU A 355 -10.76 27.03 -5.22
C LEU A 355 -9.72 26.95 -4.09
N ASP A 356 -9.25 28.08 -3.56
CA ASP A 356 -8.30 28.10 -2.44
C ASP A 356 -8.90 27.50 -1.16
N LYS A 357 -10.19 27.78 -0.89
CA LYS A 357 -10.91 27.12 0.21
C LYS A 357 -11.00 25.62 0.00
N LYS A 358 -11.23 25.15 -1.24
CA LYS A 358 -11.26 23.72 -1.58
C LYS A 358 -9.90 23.06 -1.42
N ILE A 359 -8.82 23.70 -1.87
CA ILE A 359 -7.44 23.25 -1.67
C ILE A 359 -7.18 23.02 -0.17
N LYS A 360 -7.51 23.99 0.69
CA LYS A 360 -7.39 23.85 2.15
C LYS A 360 -8.25 22.71 2.69
N THR A 361 -9.50 22.61 2.24
CA THR A 361 -10.42 21.54 2.68
C THR A 361 -9.94 20.15 2.29
N PHE A 362 -9.42 19.97 1.08
CA PHE A 362 -8.89 18.67 0.63
C PHE A 362 -7.54 18.35 1.27
N SER A 363 -6.72 19.36 1.57
CA SER A 363 -5.44 19.15 2.27
C SER A 363 -5.62 18.54 3.65
N THR A 364 -6.69 18.89 4.36
CA THR A 364 -6.97 18.27 5.67
C THR A 364 -7.39 16.82 5.56
N MET A 365 -7.87 16.37 4.38
CA MET A 365 -8.26 14.97 4.15
C MET A 365 -7.07 14.01 4.06
N LEU A 366 -5.90 14.52 3.70
CA LEU A 366 -4.65 13.75 3.63
C LEU A 366 -3.92 13.68 4.98
N ALA A 367 -4.29 14.55 5.94
CA ALA A 367 -3.59 14.66 7.21
C ALA A 367 -3.77 13.38 8.06
N TYR A 368 -2.66 12.84 8.56
CA TYR A 368 -2.64 11.77 9.55
C TYR A 368 -2.78 12.34 10.98
N GLY A 369 -3.13 11.50 11.96
CA GLY A 369 -3.38 11.92 13.35
C GLY A 369 -4.85 12.18 13.64
N THR A 370 -5.21 13.39 14.09
CA THR A 370 -6.58 13.72 14.55
C THR A 370 -7.65 13.52 13.48
N THR A 371 -7.33 13.75 12.20
CA THR A 371 -8.23 13.44 11.08
C THR A 371 -8.41 11.94 10.89
N SER A 372 -7.36 11.12 11.06
CA SER A 372 -7.48 9.65 11.00
C SER A 372 -8.39 9.13 12.10
N THR A 373 -8.20 9.60 13.33
CA THR A 373 -9.06 9.26 14.47
C THR A 373 -10.51 9.69 14.24
N ARG A 374 -10.71 10.84 13.57
CA ARG A 374 -12.05 11.29 13.15
C ARG A 374 -12.68 10.36 12.11
N TYR A 375 -11.93 9.89 11.13
CA TYR A 375 -12.46 8.95 10.13
C TYR A 375 -12.78 7.59 10.74
N GLU A 376 -11.96 7.11 11.66
CA GLU A 376 -12.21 5.87 12.39
C GLU A 376 -13.49 5.95 13.25
N SER A 377 -13.79 7.12 13.81
CA SER A 377 -15.01 7.35 14.60
C SER A 377 -16.28 7.60 13.76
N MET A 378 -16.16 7.89 12.47
CA MET A 378 -17.30 8.03 11.56
C MET A 378 -17.94 6.67 11.23
N SER A 379 -19.25 6.65 10.99
CA SER A 379 -19.93 5.47 10.43
C SER A 379 -19.55 5.25 8.96
N GLU A 380 -19.75 4.05 8.44
CA GLU A 380 -19.48 3.75 7.03
C GLU A 380 -20.35 4.61 6.10
N GLU A 381 -21.62 4.83 6.43
CA GLU A 381 -22.53 5.72 5.68
C GLU A 381 -22.02 7.16 5.64
N GLN A 382 -21.46 7.64 6.75
CA GLN A 382 -20.85 8.97 6.81
C GLN A 382 -19.61 9.07 5.93
N LEU A 383 -18.77 8.02 5.91
CA LEU A 383 -17.58 7.97 5.06
C LEU A 383 -17.93 7.86 3.58
N VAL A 384 -18.95 7.07 3.20
CA VAL A 384 -19.48 7.01 1.84
C VAL A 384 -19.97 8.38 1.39
N SER A 385 -20.78 9.04 2.20
CA SER A 385 -21.32 10.37 1.89
C SER A 385 -20.21 11.42 1.72
N LEU A 386 -19.20 11.37 2.59
CA LEU A 386 -18.04 12.25 2.50
C LEU A 386 -17.24 12.00 1.22
N LEU A 387 -16.92 10.75 0.91
CA LEU A 387 -16.19 10.37 -0.30
C LEU A 387 -16.97 10.77 -1.57
N GLU A 388 -18.25 10.46 -1.62
CA GLU A 388 -19.11 10.77 -2.76
C GLU A 388 -19.23 12.28 -2.99
N LYS A 389 -19.35 13.07 -1.91
CA LYS A 389 -19.30 14.52 -1.99
C LYS A 389 -17.95 15.02 -2.52
N ALA A 390 -16.84 14.50 -2.01
CA ALA A 390 -15.50 14.91 -2.41
C ALA A 390 -15.22 14.58 -3.90
N VAL A 391 -15.65 13.40 -4.37
CA VAL A 391 -15.59 13.00 -5.78
C VAL A 391 -16.40 13.96 -6.65
N ARG A 392 -17.66 14.23 -6.29
CA ARG A 392 -18.53 15.15 -7.05
C ARG A 392 -17.94 16.55 -7.14
N GLU A 393 -17.46 17.09 -6.02
CA GLU A 393 -16.85 18.42 -5.99
C GLU A 393 -15.59 18.48 -6.87
N THR A 394 -14.75 17.44 -6.84
CA THR A 394 -13.55 17.35 -7.69
C THR A 394 -13.91 17.23 -9.18
N GLN A 395 -14.96 16.51 -9.53
CA GLN A 395 -15.47 16.43 -10.90
C GLN A 395 -15.98 17.78 -11.41
N VAL A 396 -16.70 18.54 -10.58
CA VAL A 396 -17.16 19.89 -10.92
C VAL A 396 -15.97 20.81 -11.16
N LEU A 397 -14.97 20.80 -10.26
CA LEU A 397 -13.73 21.56 -10.45
C LEU A 397 -13.05 21.20 -11.76
N HIS A 398 -12.85 19.91 -12.06
CA HIS A 398 -12.25 19.47 -13.31
C HIS A 398 -12.97 20.04 -14.55
N ARG A 399 -14.31 20.02 -14.57
CA ARG A 399 -15.09 20.57 -15.68
C ARG A 399 -14.92 22.09 -15.82
N THR A 400 -15.03 22.82 -14.71
CA THR A 400 -14.87 24.28 -14.71
C THR A 400 -13.46 24.70 -15.11
N LEU A 401 -12.44 24.00 -14.62
CA LEU A 401 -11.05 24.24 -14.96
C LEU A 401 -10.76 23.94 -16.44
N GLY A 402 -11.33 22.86 -17.00
CA GLY A 402 -11.25 22.58 -18.44
C GLY A 402 -11.84 23.70 -19.29
N ALA A 403 -13.01 24.22 -18.92
CA ALA A 403 -13.62 25.34 -19.62
C ALA A 403 -12.82 26.66 -19.48
N LEU A 404 -12.15 26.86 -18.34
CA LEU A 404 -11.23 27.99 -18.14
C LEU A 404 -9.99 27.89 -19.03
N ASP A 405 -9.39 26.71 -19.15
CA ASP A 405 -8.25 26.46 -20.04
C ASP A 405 -8.59 26.80 -21.50
N GLU A 406 -9.78 26.39 -21.96
CA GLU A 406 -10.29 26.73 -23.29
C GLU A 406 -10.55 28.24 -23.44
N TYR A 407 -11.17 28.87 -22.44
CA TYR A 407 -11.40 30.31 -22.43
C TYR A 407 -10.10 31.11 -22.58
N PHE A 408 -9.07 30.82 -21.78
CA PHE A 408 -7.80 31.54 -21.84
C PHE A 408 -7.10 31.39 -23.20
N LYS A 409 -7.22 30.23 -23.84
CA LYS A 409 -6.67 29.99 -25.18
C LYS A 409 -7.44 30.70 -26.29
N ALA A 410 -8.76 30.80 -26.14
CA ALA A 410 -9.63 31.46 -27.11
C ALA A 410 -9.49 32.99 -27.07
N GLU A 411 -9.42 33.56 -25.87
CA GLU A 411 -9.38 35.01 -25.63
C GLU A 411 -7.98 35.61 -25.89
N ALA A 412 -6.92 34.78 -25.87
CA ALA A 412 -5.56 35.25 -26.12
C ALA A 412 -5.33 35.68 -27.59
N PRO A 413 -4.80 36.90 -27.83
CA PRO A 413 -4.34 37.34 -29.15
C PRO A 413 -3.28 36.39 -29.73
N LYS A 414 -3.16 36.33 -31.06
CA LYS A 414 -2.29 35.37 -31.76
C LYS A 414 -0.83 35.42 -31.26
N GLU A 415 -0.35 36.61 -30.92
CA GLU A 415 1.02 36.88 -30.46
C GLU A 415 1.28 36.37 -29.04
N LEU A 416 0.23 36.12 -28.24
CA LEU A 416 0.32 35.70 -26.85
C LEU A 416 -0.13 34.26 -26.59
N ARG A 417 -0.69 33.58 -27.60
CA ARG A 417 -1.18 32.19 -27.45
C ARG A 417 -0.10 31.23 -26.98
N GLU A 418 1.15 31.41 -27.42
CA GLU A 418 2.29 30.60 -26.98
C GLU A 418 2.69 30.84 -25.53
N ARG A 419 2.29 31.97 -24.94
CA ARG A 419 2.57 32.34 -23.54
C ARG A 419 1.47 31.91 -22.58
N ILE A 420 0.32 31.46 -23.08
CA ILE A 420 -0.74 30.89 -22.23
C ILE A 420 -0.26 29.54 -21.68
N ARG A 421 -0.26 29.44 -20.34
CA ARG A 421 0.04 28.20 -19.64
C ARG A 421 -1.18 27.30 -19.69
N GLY A 422 -1.13 26.26 -20.53
CA GLY A 422 -2.17 25.24 -20.55
C GLY A 422 -2.13 24.35 -19.31
N ILE A 423 -3.30 23.84 -18.91
CA ILE A 423 -3.45 22.97 -17.72
C ILE A 423 -3.89 21.52 -18.06
N LYS A 424 -3.67 21.08 -19.30
CA LYS A 424 -4.06 19.73 -19.75
C LYS A 424 -3.45 18.59 -18.92
N PRO A 425 -2.14 18.59 -18.59
CA PRO A 425 -1.55 17.54 -17.76
C PRO A 425 -2.18 17.45 -16.36
N GLU A 426 -2.47 18.60 -15.75
CA GLU A 426 -3.06 18.70 -14.41
C GLU A 426 -4.53 18.28 -14.42
N LEU A 427 -5.27 18.60 -15.48
CA LEU A 427 -6.63 18.09 -15.69
C LEU A 427 -6.64 16.56 -15.81
N ALA A 428 -5.68 15.98 -16.53
CA ALA A 428 -5.55 14.52 -16.62
C ALA A 428 -5.24 13.89 -15.25
N ALA A 429 -4.33 14.48 -14.48
CA ALA A 429 -4.03 14.05 -13.11
C ALA A 429 -5.25 14.16 -12.20
N LEU A 430 -5.98 15.28 -12.24
CA LEU A 430 -7.20 15.50 -11.45
C LEU A 430 -8.31 14.51 -11.82
N LYS A 431 -8.41 14.15 -13.11
CA LYS A 431 -9.30 13.09 -13.60
C LYS A 431 -8.98 11.74 -12.99
N ASN A 432 -7.71 11.34 -13.02
CA ASN A 432 -7.27 10.07 -12.44
C ASN A 432 -7.59 10.00 -10.93
N ILE A 433 -7.41 11.10 -10.20
CA ILE A 433 -7.73 11.21 -8.78
C ILE A 433 -9.21 10.92 -8.51
N PHE A 434 -10.14 11.64 -9.16
CA PHE A 434 -11.56 11.42 -8.86
C PHE A 434 -12.09 10.08 -9.40
N VAL A 435 -11.52 9.57 -10.49
CA VAL A 435 -11.86 8.24 -11.02
C VAL A 435 -11.44 7.17 -10.02
N ARG A 436 -10.22 7.24 -9.49
CA ARG A 436 -9.72 6.29 -8.48
C ARG A 436 -10.50 6.37 -7.18
N GLY A 437 -10.82 7.58 -6.70
CA GLY A 437 -11.67 7.77 -5.52
C GLY A 437 -13.06 7.16 -5.71
N ASN A 438 -13.66 7.31 -6.89
CA ASN A 438 -14.94 6.68 -7.20
C ASN A 438 -14.84 5.16 -7.35
N GLN A 439 -13.73 4.63 -7.90
CA GLN A 439 -13.49 3.20 -7.99
C GLN A 439 -13.49 2.54 -6.61
N LEU A 440 -12.80 3.14 -5.63
CA LEU A 440 -12.78 2.65 -4.25
C LEU A 440 -14.17 2.68 -3.60
N ARG A 441 -14.98 3.71 -3.91
CA ARG A 441 -16.40 3.74 -3.49
C ARG A 441 -17.19 2.57 -4.07
N HIS A 442 -16.99 2.26 -5.35
CA HIS A 442 -17.66 1.12 -6.00
C HIS A 442 -17.17 -0.23 -5.47
N GLU A 443 -15.89 -0.36 -5.16
CA GLU A 443 -15.32 -1.55 -4.52
C GLU A 443 -15.94 -1.80 -3.14
N TYR A 444 -16.08 -0.76 -2.32
CA TYR A 444 -16.83 -0.83 -1.06
C TYR A 444 -18.28 -1.29 -1.27
N SER A 445 -18.99 -0.72 -2.25
CA SER A 445 -20.37 -1.13 -2.55
C SER A 445 -20.48 -2.59 -2.96
N ALA A 446 -19.54 -3.07 -3.80
CA ALA A 446 -19.51 -4.46 -4.24
C ALA A 446 -19.24 -5.42 -3.06
N GLN A 447 -18.30 -5.10 -2.18
CA GLN A 447 -18.00 -5.91 -1.00
C GLN A 447 -19.15 -5.93 0.02
N LYS A 448 -19.86 -4.80 0.19
CA LYS A 448 -21.04 -4.73 1.04
C LYS A 448 -22.21 -5.53 0.47
N GLU A 449 -22.41 -5.51 -0.85
CA GLU A 449 -23.41 -6.33 -1.52
C GLU A 449 -23.09 -7.83 -1.42
N GLU A 450 -21.82 -8.21 -1.57
CA GLU A 450 -21.35 -9.58 -1.37
C GLU A 450 -21.57 -10.04 0.09
N GLU A 451 -21.25 -9.19 1.08
CA GLU A 451 -21.51 -9.49 2.49
C GLU A 451 -23.02 -9.68 2.77
N GLU A 452 -23.88 -8.81 2.21
CA GLU A 452 -25.33 -8.93 2.33
C GLU A 452 -25.87 -10.19 1.62
N GLN A 453 -25.31 -10.54 0.46
CA GLN A 453 -25.67 -11.74 -0.28
C GLN A 453 -25.28 -13.00 0.49
N MET A 454 -24.08 -13.03 1.07
CA MET A 454 -23.61 -14.13 1.92
C MET A 454 -24.48 -14.28 3.18
N LYS A 455 -24.85 -13.16 3.82
CA LYS A 455 -25.83 -13.15 4.93
C LYS A 455 -27.19 -13.70 4.52
N ARG A 456 -27.70 -13.33 3.33
CA ARG A 456 -28.99 -13.85 2.80
C ARG A 456 -28.94 -15.34 2.47
N LEU A 457 -27.78 -15.85 2.07
CA LEU A 457 -27.54 -17.28 1.81
C LEU A 457 -27.36 -18.11 3.10
N GLY A 458 -27.48 -17.50 4.28
CA GLY A 458 -27.29 -18.19 5.56
C GLY A 458 -25.83 -18.56 5.85
N ILE A 459 -24.90 -18.06 5.04
CA ILE A 459 -23.46 -18.18 5.26
C ILE A 459 -23.08 -16.98 6.12
N THR A 460 -23.09 -17.17 7.44
CA THR A 460 -22.41 -16.22 8.32
C THR A 460 -20.94 -16.20 7.91
N PRO A 461 -20.31 -15.01 7.74
CA PRO A 461 -18.87 -14.93 7.79
C PRO A 461 -18.48 -15.59 9.11
N LYS A 462 -17.75 -16.72 9.04
CA LYS A 462 -17.41 -17.49 10.23
C LYS A 462 -16.72 -16.54 11.22
N ALA A 463 -17.32 -16.48 12.41
CA ALA A 463 -17.02 -15.57 13.50
C ALA A 463 -15.54 -15.58 13.92
#